data_AF-A0A524KXN7-F1
#
_entry.id   AF-A0A524KXN7-F1
#
_cell.length_a   1.000
_cell.length_b   1.000
_cell.length_c   1.000
_cell.angle_alpha   90.00
_cell.angle_beta   90.00
_cell.angle_gamma   90.00
#
_symmetry.space_group_name_H-M   'P 1'
#
loop_
_entity.id
_entity.type
_entity.pdbx_description
1 polymer ?
#
loop_
_entity_poly.entity_id
_entity_poly.type
_entity_poly.pdbx_seq_one_letter_code
_entity_poly.pdbx_strand_id
1 'polypeptide(L)'
;MNDTLKNQKGFTLIEIIAVLIILGILAAVAIPKYMDLTTDAQRRAMEGARAEGLSTASLAYGKLMLSTSGIATTAQIASYASANPPASDEFSYTFAATATGVLVTVGGKAGSDFAGATAVTKTWKKP
;
A
#
# COMPACT_ATOMS: atom_id res chain seq x y z
N MET A 1 10.49 -62.16 -25.76
CA MET A 1 10.51 -60.68 -25.80
C MET A 1 9.32 -60.23 -26.63
N ASN A 2 8.43 -59.38 -26.11
CA ASN A 2 7.45 -58.70 -26.95
C ASN A 2 7.14 -57.33 -26.35
N ASP A 3 8.01 -56.36 -26.67
CA ASP A 3 7.78 -54.95 -26.35
C ASP A 3 6.58 -54.47 -27.16
N THR A 4 5.50 -54.20 -26.45
CA THR A 4 4.28 -53.61 -27.00
C THR A 4 4.57 -52.13 -27.27
N LEU A 5 4.79 -51.78 -28.54
CA LEU A 5 4.94 -50.39 -28.98
C LEU A 5 3.65 -49.63 -28.69
N LYS A 6 3.68 -48.81 -27.62
CA LYS A 6 2.61 -47.88 -27.27
C LYS A 6 2.47 -46.83 -28.38
N ASN A 7 1.28 -46.78 -28.98
CA ASN A 7 0.93 -45.80 -30.01
C ASN A 7 0.93 -44.38 -29.42
N GLN A 8 2.04 -43.65 -29.56
CA GLN A 8 2.17 -42.27 -29.09
C GLN A 8 1.33 -41.36 -30.00
N LYS A 9 0.08 -41.08 -29.59
CA LYS A 9 -0.73 -40.02 -30.20
C LYS A 9 -0.15 -38.67 -29.78
N GLY A 10 0.63 -38.04 -30.67
CA GLY A 10 1.10 -36.67 -30.49
C GLY A 10 -0.04 -35.66 -30.62
N PHE A 11 0.09 -34.51 -29.95
CA PHE A 11 -0.77 -33.34 -30.14
C PHE A 11 -0.61 -32.79 -31.57
N THR A 12 -1.70 -32.33 -32.18
CA THR A 12 -1.65 -31.69 -33.50
C THR A 12 -1.24 -30.23 -33.38
N LEU A 13 -0.58 -29.70 -34.42
CA LEU A 13 -0.22 -28.27 -34.48
C LEU A 13 -1.44 -27.35 -34.40
N ILE A 14 -2.58 -27.79 -34.96
CA ILE A 14 -3.81 -27.00 -34.95
C ILE A 14 -4.39 -26.87 -33.55
N GLU A 15 -4.27 -27.88 -32.70
CA GLU A 15 -4.72 -27.82 -31.29
C GLU A 15 -3.89 -26.82 -30.50
N ILE A 16 -2.58 -26.77 -30.71
CA ILE A 16 -1.72 -25.78 -30.05
C ILE A 16 -2.06 -24.37 -30.52
N ILE A 17 -2.31 -24.16 -31.82
CA ILE A 17 -2.70 -22.85 -32.36
C ILE A 17 -4.04 -22.38 -31.77
N ALA A 18 -5.05 -23.26 -31.73
CA ALA A 18 -6.35 -22.92 -31.16
C ALA A 18 -6.25 -22.51 -29.69
N VAL A 19 -5.44 -23.21 -28.89
CA VAL A 19 -5.20 -22.87 -27.49
C VAL A 19 -4.51 -21.51 -27.34
N LEU A 20 -3.48 -21.24 -28.15
CA LEU A 20 -2.77 -19.95 -28.13
C LEU A 20 -3.69 -18.78 -28.50
N ILE A 21 -4.60 -18.97 -29.46
CA ILE A 21 -5.59 -17.95 -29.84
C ILE A 21 -6.52 -17.65 -28.65
N ILE A 22 -7.05 -18.69 -28.00
CA ILE A 22 -7.94 -18.51 -26.85
C ILE A 22 -7.20 -17.81 -25.70
N LEU A 23 -5.99 -18.27 -25.35
CA LEU A 23 -5.17 -17.63 -24.33
C LEU A 23 -4.80 -16.19 -24.70
N GLY A 24 -4.56 -15.90 -25.98
CA GLY A 24 -4.29 -14.54 -26.47
C GLY A 24 -5.47 -13.59 -26.25
N ILE A 25 -6.70 -14.02 -26.54
CA ILE A 25 -7.91 -13.22 -26.31
C ILE A 25 -8.13 -13.00 -24.81
N LEU A 26 -7.99 -14.05 -24.00
CA LEU A 26 -8.13 -13.95 -22.55
C LEU A 26 -7.08 -13.01 -21.95
N ALA A 27 -5.82 -13.08 -22.39
CA ALA A 27 -4.76 -12.20 -21.93
C ALA A 27 -5.02 -10.74 -22.31
N ALA A 28 -5.50 -10.47 -23.53
CA ALA A 28 -5.81 -9.12 -24.00
C ALA A 28 -6.85 -8.41 -23.13
N VAL A 29 -7.83 -9.13 -22.58
CA VAL A 29 -8.86 -8.58 -21.70
C VAL A 29 -8.45 -8.61 -20.22
N ALA A 30 -7.76 -9.65 -19.79
CA ALA A 30 -7.42 -9.85 -18.37
C ALA A 30 -6.28 -8.94 -17.89
N ILE A 31 -5.25 -8.70 -18.72
CA ILE A 31 -4.06 -7.93 -18.32
C ILE A 31 -4.40 -6.48 -17.96
N PRO A 32 -5.13 -5.71 -18.78
CA PRO A 32 -5.46 -4.31 -18.45
C PRO A 32 -6.24 -4.22 -17.14
N LYS A 33 -7.26 -5.08 -16.97
CA LYS A 33 -8.07 -5.14 -15.76
C LYS A 33 -7.25 -5.50 -14.52
N TYR A 34 -6.32 -6.43 -14.65
CA TYR A 34 -5.43 -6.80 -13.54
C TYR A 34 -4.53 -5.63 -13.14
N MET A 35 -3.97 -4.90 -14.10
CA MET A 35 -3.19 -3.69 -13.83
C MET A 35 -4.01 -2.63 -13.08
N ASP A 36 -5.22 -2.33 -13.56
CA ASP A 36 -6.11 -1.38 -12.89
C ASP A 36 -6.38 -1.79 -11.43
N LEU A 37 -6.71 -3.06 -11.19
CA LEU A 37 -6.94 -3.59 -9.84
C LEU A 37 -5.71 -3.47 -8.94
N THR A 38 -4.51 -3.75 -9.45
CA THR A 38 -3.28 -3.61 -8.66
C THR A 38 -2.98 -2.16 -8.29
N THR A 39 -3.17 -1.22 -9.22
CA THR A 39 -2.98 0.21 -8.94
C THR A 39 -4.00 0.74 -7.93
N ASP A 40 -5.25 0.30 -8.03
CA ASP A 40 -6.30 0.65 -7.07
C ASP A 40 -6.03 0.06 -5.67
N ALA A 41 -5.56 -1.19 -5.61
CA ALA A 41 -5.17 -1.82 -4.36
C ALA A 41 -4.02 -1.05 -3.69
N GLN A 42 -2.99 -0.68 -4.45
CA GLN A 42 -1.87 0.12 -3.94
C GLN A 42 -2.33 1.47 -3.40
N ARG A 43 -3.18 2.18 -4.15
CA ARG A 43 -3.75 3.47 -3.71
C ARG A 43 -4.56 3.33 -2.43
N ARG A 44 -5.39 2.28 -2.32
CA ARG A 44 -6.19 2.01 -1.12
C ARG A 44 -5.32 1.66 0.10
N ALA A 45 -4.25 0.91 -0.10
CA ALA A 45 -3.30 0.60 0.96
C ALA A 45 -2.63 1.88 1.50
N MET A 46 -2.19 2.78 0.60
CA MET A 46 -1.63 4.08 0.97
C MET A 46 -2.63 4.95 1.75
N GLU A 47 -3.90 5.00 1.33
CA GLU A 47 -4.94 5.72 2.07
C GLU A 47 -5.24 5.08 3.44
N GLY A 48 -5.17 3.76 3.55
CA GLY A 48 -5.28 3.04 4.83
C GLY A 48 -4.13 3.39 5.79
N ALA A 49 -2.90 3.35 5.30
CA ALA A 49 -1.71 3.76 6.04
C ALA A 49 -1.83 5.22 6.51
N ARG A 50 -2.30 6.13 5.65
CA ARG A 50 -2.58 7.52 6.03
C ARG A 50 -3.59 7.64 7.17
N ALA A 51 -4.64 6.84 7.19
CA ALA A 51 -5.60 6.82 8.28
C ALA A 51 -4.95 6.36 9.61
N GLU A 52 -4.06 5.38 9.54
CA GLU A 52 -3.25 4.95 10.69
C GLU A 52 -2.36 6.09 11.21
N GLY A 53 -1.65 6.80 10.34
CA GLY A 53 -0.85 7.97 10.73
C GLY A 53 -1.70 9.07 11.40
N LEU A 54 -2.90 9.34 10.90
CA LEU A 54 -3.83 10.28 11.53
C LEU A 54 -4.30 9.83 12.92
N SER A 55 -4.50 8.52 13.10
CA SER A 55 -4.81 7.93 14.40
C SER A 55 -3.66 8.14 15.38
N THR A 56 -2.41 7.96 14.94
CA THR A 56 -1.22 8.23 15.76
C THR A 56 -1.16 9.69 16.22
N ALA A 57 -1.47 10.65 15.35
CA ALA A 57 -1.54 12.07 15.75
C ALA A 57 -2.65 12.32 16.79
N SER A 58 -3.79 11.65 16.67
CA SER A 58 -4.90 11.74 17.64
C SER A 58 -4.52 11.13 18.99
N LEU A 59 -3.86 9.96 18.97
CA LEU A 59 -3.37 9.30 20.17
C LEU A 59 -2.28 10.12 20.87
N ALA A 60 -1.36 10.71 20.09
CA ALA A 60 -0.33 11.61 20.58
C ALA A 60 -0.94 12.80 21.33
N TYR A 61 -1.98 13.41 20.76
CA TYR A 61 -2.74 14.48 21.42
C TYR A 61 -3.34 14.01 22.75
N GLY A 62 -4.08 12.89 22.75
CA GLY A 62 -4.70 12.34 23.96
C GLY A 62 -3.67 12.07 25.07
N LYS A 63 -2.55 11.43 24.75
CA LYS A 63 -1.48 11.17 25.73
C LYS A 63 -0.84 12.46 26.26
N LEU A 64 -0.59 13.43 25.38
CA LEU A 64 0.01 14.70 25.80
C LEU A 64 -0.91 15.51 26.71
N MET A 65 -2.22 15.54 26.43
CA MET A 65 -3.20 16.20 27.29
C MET A 65 -3.28 15.58 28.70
N LEU A 66 -3.02 14.28 28.84
CA LEU A 66 -2.97 13.64 30.16
C LEU A 66 -1.64 13.90 30.89
N SER A 67 -0.54 14.03 30.15
CA SER A 67 0.81 14.17 30.72
C SER A 67 1.23 15.62 31.02
N THR A 68 0.67 16.59 30.31
CA THR A 68 0.99 18.01 30.43
C THR A 68 -0.18 18.72 31.10
N SER A 69 0.08 19.60 32.07
CA SER A 69 -0.94 20.40 32.76
C SER A 69 -1.58 21.49 31.88
N GLY A 70 -1.61 21.33 30.55
CA GLY A 70 -2.05 22.34 29.57
C GLY A 70 -2.30 21.76 28.18
N ILE A 71 -2.84 22.58 27.27
CA ILE A 71 -3.19 22.18 25.91
C ILE A 71 -1.91 21.92 25.10
N ALA A 72 -1.72 20.68 24.65
CA ALA A 72 -0.58 20.27 23.84
C ALA A 72 -0.47 21.12 22.56
N THR A 73 0.72 21.67 22.28
CA THR A 73 1.00 22.40 21.04
C THR A 73 1.09 21.46 19.84
N THR A 74 0.87 21.96 18.62
CA THR A 74 1.03 21.13 17.40
C THR A 74 2.46 20.61 17.24
N ALA A 75 3.46 21.36 17.71
CA ALA A 75 4.85 20.93 17.76
C ALA A 75 5.09 19.73 18.68
N GLN A 76 4.54 19.74 19.89
CA GLN A 76 4.65 18.62 20.82
C GLN A 76 3.98 17.36 20.26
N ILE A 77 2.80 17.50 19.64
CA ILE A 77 2.06 16.38 19.04
C ILE A 77 2.86 15.77 17.88
N ALA A 78 3.40 16.60 16.98
CA ALA A 78 4.21 16.13 15.87
C ALA A 78 5.50 15.43 16.33
N SER A 79 6.15 15.96 17.36
CA SER A 79 7.36 15.36 17.95
C SER A 79 7.06 14.00 18.59
N TYR A 80 5.98 13.90 19.39
CA TYR A 80 5.56 12.63 19.98
C TYR A 80 5.19 11.59 18.91
N ALA A 81 4.40 11.98 17.91
CA ALA A 81 4.04 11.08 16.82
C ALA A 81 5.26 10.62 16.00
N SER A 82 6.26 11.49 15.81
CA SER A 82 7.51 11.14 15.13
C SER A 82 8.40 10.21 15.96
N ALA A 83 8.33 10.28 17.28
CA ALA A 83 9.03 9.35 18.18
C ALA A 83 8.31 8.00 18.29
N ASN A 84 7.01 7.97 17.96
CA ASN A 84 6.15 6.79 18.04
C ASN A 84 5.36 6.58 16.73
N PRO A 85 6.05 6.45 15.58
CA PRO A 85 5.37 6.21 14.31
C PRO A 85 4.73 4.82 14.33
N PRO A 86 3.68 4.58 13.51
CA PRO A 86 3.20 3.23 13.26
C PRO A 86 4.33 2.32 12.77
N ALA A 87 4.35 1.08 13.25
CA ALA A 87 5.33 0.10 12.83
C ALA A 87 4.91 -0.51 11.49
N SER A 88 5.71 -0.32 10.45
CA SER A 88 5.47 -0.91 9.14
C SER A 88 6.76 -1.24 8.40
N ASP A 89 6.74 -2.37 7.70
CA ASP A 89 7.80 -2.74 6.75
C ASP A 89 7.57 -2.14 5.36
N GLU A 90 6.32 -1.77 5.05
CA GLU A 90 5.94 -1.24 3.74
C GLU A 90 5.89 0.29 3.69
N PHE A 91 5.45 0.94 4.76
CA PHE A 91 5.22 2.38 4.79
C PHE A 91 6.24 3.13 5.65
N SER A 92 6.36 4.43 5.38
CA SER A 92 7.13 5.39 6.14
C SER A 92 6.23 6.56 6.51
N TYR A 93 6.32 6.99 7.76
CA TYR A 93 5.45 8.01 8.34
C TYR A 93 6.29 9.20 8.76
N THR A 94 5.88 10.40 8.35
CA THR A 94 6.47 11.65 8.83
C THR A 94 5.39 12.59 9.33
N PHE A 95 5.68 13.28 10.44
CA PHE A 95 4.75 14.16 11.12
C PHE A 95 5.38 15.54 11.26
N ALA A 96 4.77 16.55 10.65
CA ALA A 96 5.25 17.94 10.71
C ALA A 96 4.21 18.85 11.34
N ALA A 97 4.61 19.67 12.30
CA ALA A 97 3.73 20.66 12.87
C ALA A 97 3.44 21.78 11.86
N THR A 98 2.20 22.24 11.83
CA THR A 98 1.73 23.37 11.02
C THR A 98 0.97 24.36 11.90
N ALA A 99 0.67 25.55 11.37
CA ALA A 99 -0.11 26.56 12.09
C ALA A 99 -1.52 26.07 12.50
N THR A 100 -2.09 25.11 11.76
CA THR A 100 -3.48 24.65 11.95
C THR A 100 -3.60 23.20 12.43
N GLY A 101 -2.50 22.48 12.58
CA GLY A 101 -2.52 21.06 12.91
C GLY A 101 -1.19 20.33 12.71
N VAL A 102 -1.23 19.02 12.55
CA VAL A 102 -0.07 18.17 12.23
C VAL A 102 -0.26 17.60 10.82
N LEU A 103 0.66 17.94 9.90
CA LEU A 103 0.74 17.32 8.58
C LEU A 103 1.30 15.91 8.73
N VAL A 104 0.49 14.93 8.39
CA VAL A 104 0.87 13.52 8.27
C VAL A 104 1.19 13.25 6.81
N THR A 105 2.39 12.75 6.55
CA THR A 105 2.84 12.33 5.21
C THR A 105 3.22 10.87 5.27
N VAL A 106 2.63 10.07 4.39
CA VAL A 106 2.91 8.65 4.24
C VAL A 106 3.51 8.38 2.87
N GLY A 107 4.69 7.78 2.85
CA GLY A 107 5.36 7.32 1.63
C GLY A 107 5.70 5.84 1.75
N GLY A 108 5.94 5.16 0.63
CA GLY A 108 6.47 3.80 0.69
C GLY A 108 7.92 3.78 1.16
N LYS A 109 8.25 2.81 2.00
CA LYS A 109 9.59 2.62 2.54
C LYS A 109 10.53 2.17 1.42
N ALA A 110 11.79 2.61 1.46
CA ALA A 110 12.78 2.16 0.49
C ALA A 110 12.92 0.62 0.53
N GLY A 111 12.88 -0.03 -0.63
CA GLY A 111 12.93 -1.49 -0.75
C GLY A 111 11.61 -2.23 -0.50
N SER A 112 10.50 -1.51 -0.25
CA SER A 112 9.15 -2.11 -0.20
C SER A 112 8.47 -2.14 -1.57
N ASP A 113 7.35 -2.86 -1.67
CA ASP A 113 6.47 -2.86 -2.85
C ASP A 113 5.85 -1.48 -3.14
N PHE A 114 5.93 -0.55 -2.18
CA PHE A 114 5.48 0.82 -2.28
C PHE A 114 6.62 1.81 -2.50
N ALA A 115 7.88 1.35 -2.65
CA ALA A 115 9.02 2.23 -2.86
C ALA A 115 8.79 3.11 -4.10
N GLY A 116 8.88 4.44 -3.92
CA GLY A 116 8.62 5.41 -4.99
C GLY A 116 7.14 5.69 -5.26
N ALA A 117 6.20 5.07 -4.54
CA ALA A 117 4.80 5.44 -4.58
C ALA A 117 4.63 6.91 -4.19
N THR A 118 3.70 7.60 -4.86
CA THR A 118 3.41 9.01 -4.55
C THR A 118 2.95 9.14 -3.10
N ALA A 119 3.65 9.98 -2.34
CA ALA A 119 3.33 10.18 -0.94
C ALA A 119 1.94 10.80 -0.79
N VAL A 120 1.16 10.25 0.14
CA VAL A 120 -0.17 10.76 0.48
C VAL A 120 -0.08 11.59 1.75
N THR A 121 -0.81 12.71 1.79
CA THR A 121 -0.73 13.67 2.89
C THR A 121 -2.10 14.04 3.45
N LYS A 122 -2.16 14.34 4.75
CA LYS A 122 -3.31 15.01 5.37
C LYS A 122 -2.88 15.79 6.59
N THR A 123 -3.46 16.96 6.76
CA THR A 123 -3.36 17.69 8.02
C THR A 123 -4.39 17.14 9.01
N TRP A 124 -3.91 16.50 10.07
CA TRP A 124 -4.68 16.29 11.28
C TRP A 124 -4.92 17.63 11.96
N LYS A 125 -6.16 17.96 12.28
CA LYS A 125 -6.51 19.16 13.06
C LYS A 125 -6.84 18.76 14.48
N LYS A 126 -6.50 19.63 15.43
CA LYS A 126 -6.92 19.45 16.81
C LYS A 126 -8.46 19.39 16.86
N PRO A 127 -9.04 18.43 17.59
CA PRO A 127 -10.47 18.39 17.84
C PRO A 127 -10.92 19.59 18.69
#